data_AF-A0A9D0L4M9-F1
#
_entry.id   AF-A0A9D0L4M9-F1
#
_cell.length_a   1.000
_cell.length_b   1.000
_cell.length_c   1.000
_cell.angle_alpha   90.00
_cell.angle_beta   90.00
_cell.angle_gamma   90.00
#
_symmetry.space_group_name_H-M   'P 1'
#
loop_
_entity.id
_entity.type
_entity.pdbx_description
1 polymer ?
#
loop_
_entity_poly.entity_id
_entity_poly.type
_entity_poly.pdbx_seq_one_letter_code
_entity_poly.pdbx_strand_id
1 'polypeptide(L)'
;GVEWLPPEKHEQISVQNGKIGGLRTFRYAVRLGRAGRVDLGTVTLPHYDPDARRYRMASAALGVIEVSPRAGKTTAGAGGAAAATGSDEEEDAFASVAGVRSVLRPYRGVGDEGMSPLWLWSLVMVPPLLVLAGGGLWRGAGGVRALRHKRAVDPALLAKRTLRELSGKAGAKDTAAAAARALHYAIEAASGVKARGVMLNELADKLTAAGLSSAVAAEVTALLRDCEALRFEPDADAGKVNGLPQRARDVVAQLLKRR
;
A
#
# COMPACT_ATOMS: atom_id res chain seq x y z
N GLY A 1 24.53 45.73 41.19
CA GLY A 1 23.32 45.23 41.83
C GLY A 1 22.71 44.14 40.97
N VAL A 2 21.74 43.41 41.51
CA VAL A 2 20.94 42.43 40.76
C VAL A 2 19.65 43.13 40.32
N GLU A 3 19.43 43.23 39.02
CA GLU A 3 18.20 43.80 38.46
C GLU A 3 17.40 42.65 37.82
N TRP A 4 16.15 42.47 38.28
CA TRP A 4 15.22 41.48 37.74
C TRP A 4 14.33 42.16 36.70
N LEU A 5 14.32 41.63 35.48
CA LEU A 5 13.45 42.10 34.43
C LEU A 5 12.05 41.46 34.56
N PRO A 6 10.99 42.10 34.01
CA PRO A 6 9.65 41.54 34.00
C PRO A 6 9.64 40.13 33.38
N PRO A 7 8.96 39.14 33.99
CA PRO A 7 8.99 37.78 33.49
C PRO A 7 8.15 37.60 32.23
N GLU A 8 8.63 36.75 31.33
CA GLU A 8 7.81 36.21 30.25
C GLU A 8 6.99 35.02 30.76
N LYS A 9 5.73 34.96 30.35
CA LYS A 9 4.78 33.97 30.84
C LYS A 9 4.26 33.11 29.70
N HIS A 10 4.48 31.81 29.80
CA HIS A 10 3.93 30.82 28.87
C HIS A 10 2.99 29.87 29.60
N GLU A 11 1.82 29.64 29.03
CA GLU A 11 0.81 28.75 29.58
C GLU A 11 0.34 27.74 28.54
N GLN A 12 0.17 26.51 28.99
CA GLN A 12 -0.50 25.46 28.25
C GLN A 12 -1.48 24.78 29.19
N ILE A 13 -2.76 25.06 29.01
CA ILE A 13 -3.85 24.49 29.81
C ILE A 13 -4.63 23.53 28.91
N SER A 14 -4.87 22.31 29.39
CA SER A 14 -5.66 21.30 28.69
C SER A 14 -6.64 20.62 29.65
N VAL A 15 -7.74 20.13 29.07
CA VAL A 15 -8.74 19.36 29.82
C VAL A 15 -8.69 17.94 29.29
N GLN A 16 -8.34 16.98 30.14
CA GLN A 16 -8.32 15.56 29.81
C GLN A 16 -9.13 14.79 30.84
N ASN A 17 -10.08 13.96 30.39
CA ASN A 17 -10.95 13.12 31.23
C ASN A 17 -11.68 13.91 32.34
N GLY A 18 -12.19 15.11 32.03
CA GLY A 18 -12.91 15.96 32.99
C GLY A 18 -12.03 16.59 34.08
N LYS A 19 -10.70 16.42 34.01
CA LYS A 19 -9.73 17.08 34.90
C LYS A 19 -9.02 18.20 34.14
N ILE A 20 -8.96 19.38 34.76
CA ILE A 20 -8.20 20.52 34.24
C ILE A 20 -6.73 20.34 34.66
N GLY A 21 -5.82 20.31 33.69
CA GLY A 21 -4.39 20.20 33.90
C GLY A 21 -3.62 21.16 33.00
N GLY A 22 -2.32 21.36 33.27
CA GLY A 22 -1.52 22.25 32.43
C GLY A 22 -0.15 22.58 33.01
N LEU A 23 0.64 23.31 32.22
CA LEU A 23 1.94 23.85 32.59
C LEU A 23 1.93 25.37 32.47
N ARG A 24 2.43 26.06 33.50
CA ARG A 24 2.70 27.50 33.47
C ARG A 24 4.19 27.72 33.73
N THR A 25 4.88 28.36 32.80
CA THR A 25 6.31 28.65 32.87
C THR A 25 6.52 30.16 32.98
N PHE A 26 7.27 30.60 33.98
CA PHE A 26 7.72 31.97 34.15
C PHE A 26 9.22 32.05 33.87
N ARG A 27 9.64 32.88 32.92
CA ARG A 27 11.05 33.11 32.60
C ARG A 27 11.46 34.48 33.11
N TYR A 28 12.40 34.50 34.05
CA TYR A 28 12.98 35.73 34.57
C TYR A 28 14.35 35.95 33.94
N ALA A 29 14.57 37.14 33.39
CA ALA A 29 15.90 37.58 32.97
C ALA A 29 16.52 38.45 34.07
N VAL A 30 17.79 38.22 34.36
CA VAL A 30 18.51 38.89 35.45
C VAL A 30 19.74 39.59 34.90
N ARG A 31 19.93 40.86 35.25
CA ARG A 31 21.13 41.63 34.91
C ARG A 31 21.99 41.80 36.16
N LEU A 32 23.25 41.38 36.06
CA LEU A 32 24.23 41.42 37.14
C LEU A 32 25.24 42.54 36.86
N GLY A 33 25.16 43.63 37.62
CA GLY A 33 25.98 44.83 37.40
C GLY A 33 27.26 44.92 38.26
N ARG A 34 27.59 43.89 39.05
CA ARG A 34 28.82 43.84 39.87
C ARG A 34 29.50 42.49 39.71
N ALA A 35 30.82 42.51 39.54
CA ALA A 35 31.64 41.30 39.56
C ALA A 35 31.68 40.70 40.97
N GLY A 36 31.80 39.37 41.06
CA GLY A 36 31.79 38.61 42.30
C GLY A 36 30.76 37.47 42.31
N ARG A 37 30.66 36.76 43.44
CA ARG A 37 29.65 35.72 43.67
C ARG A 37 28.33 36.35 44.09
N VAL A 38 27.28 36.12 43.31
CA VAL A 38 25.93 36.64 43.55
C VAL A 38 25.01 35.46 43.83
N ASP A 39 24.44 35.42 45.03
CA ASP A 39 23.39 34.47 45.40
C ASP A 39 22.04 34.97 44.87
N LEU A 40 21.35 34.14 44.10
CA LEU A 40 20.04 34.44 43.54
C LEU A 40 18.90 34.12 44.53
N GLY A 41 19.19 33.49 45.66
CA GLY A 41 18.24 33.22 46.73
C GLY A 41 17.29 32.07 46.40
N THR A 42 16.06 32.15 46.90
CA THR A 42 15.04 31.10 46.79
C THR A 42 13.77 31.69 46.18
N VAL A 43 13.14 30.95 45.27
CA VAL A 43 11.81 31.27 44.77
C VAL A 43 10.76 30.41 45.46
N THR A 44 9.65 31.04 45.86
CA THR A 44 8.51 30.34 46.47
C THR A 44 7.24 30.62 45.69
N LEU A 45 6.50 29.58 45.31
CA LEU A 45 5.25 29.70 44.57
C LEU A 45 4.12 28.95 45.29
N PRO A 46 2.99 29.61 45.61
CA PRO A 46 1.80 28.93 46.10
C PRO A 46 1.16 28.14 44.96
N HIS A 47 0.81 26.88 45.22
CA HIS A 47 0.02 26.05 44.32
C HIS A 47 -1.09 25.36 45.08
N TYR A 48 -2.20 25.10 44.39
CA TYR A 48 -3.31 24.34 44.96
C TYR A 48 -3.05 22.84 44.78
N ASP A 49 -3.07 22.07 45.87
CA ASP A 49 -2.98 20.62 45.85
C ASP A 49 -4.42 20.05 45.79
N PRO A 50 -4.83 19.44 44.66
CA PRO A 50 -6.19 18.96 44.49
C PRO A 50 -6.55 17.77 45.40
N ASP A 51 -5.56 16.96 45.80
CA ASP A 51 -5.78 15.79 46.65
C ASP A 51 -5.96 16.20 48.11
N ALA A 52 -5.12 17.14 48.59
CA ALA A 52 -5.21 17.67 49.95
C ALA A 52 -6.20 18.85 50.10
N ARG A 53 -6.80 19.31 49.00
CA ARG A 53 -7.76 20.44 48.91
C ARG A 53 -7.32 21.70 49.64
N ARG A 54 -6.02 22.01 49.59
CA ARG A 54 -5.43 23.17 50.25
C ARG A 54 -4.27 23.74 49.46
N TYR A 55 -3.97 25.02 49.67
CA TYR A 55 -2.79 25.65 49.10
C TYR A 55 -1.53 25.17 49.83
N ARG A 56 -0.50 24.84 49.06
CA ARG A 56 0.85 24.54 49.54
C ARG A 56 1.87 25.46 48.88
N MET A 57 3.00 25.66 49.54
CA MET A 57 4.12 26.42 48.99
C MET A 57 5.16 25.46 48.41
N ALA A 58 5.51 25.65 47.14
CA ALA A 58 6.68 25.01 46.54
C ALA A 58 7.86 26.00 46.62
N SER A 59 9.04 25.54 47.04
CA SER A 59 10.26 26.37 47.10
C SER A 59 11.41 25.72 46.33
N ALA A 60 12.19 26.54 45.63
CA ALA A 60 13.41 26.10 44.95
C ALA A 60 14.54 27.12 45.13
N ALA A 61 15.73 26.66 45.50
CA ALA A 61 16.93 27.49 45.56
C ALA A 61 17.45 27.76 44.14
N LEU A 62 17.73 29.03 43.84
CA LEU A 62 18.18 29.49 42.51
C LEU A 62 19.71 29.43 42.35
N GLY A 63 20.44 29.24 43.44
CA GLY A 63 21.89 29.03 43.44
C GLY A 63 22.72 30.31 43.32
N VAL A 64 24.04 30.14 43.21
CA VAL A 64 25.03 31.22 43.20
C VAL A 64 25.69 31.30 41.83
N ILE A 65 25.72 32.50 41.23
CA ILE A 65 26.41 32.79 39.97
C ILE A 65 27.72 33.53 40.26
N GLU A 66 28.80 33.11 39.64
CA GLU A 66 30.08 33.81 39.69
C GLU A 66 30.24 34.73 38.46
N VAL A 67 30.34 36.03 38.70
CA VAL A 67 30.50 37.05 37.65
C VAL A 67 31.95 37.51 37.61
N SER A 68 32.66 37.19 36.53
CA SER A 68 34.05 37.61 36.35
C SER A 68 34.18 39.11 36.10
N PRO A 69 35.21 39.79 36.64
CA PRO A 69 35.48 41.19 36.35
C PRO A 69 35.90 41.39 34.89
N ARG A 70 35.43 42.48 34.27
CA ARG A 70 35.82 42.87 32.91
C ARG A 70 37.27 43.34 32.92
N ALA A 71 38.19 42.56 32.35
CA ALA A 71 39.59 42.93 32.24
C ALA A 71 39.78 44.06 31.21
N GLY A 72 40.06 45.27 31.69
CA GLY A 72 40.64 46.34 30.87
C GLY A 72 42.06 45.93 30.48
N LYS A 73 42.32 45.75 29.19
CA LYS A 73 43.58 45.22 28.68
C LYS A 73 44.57 46.36 28.47
N THR A 74 45.43 46.59 29.46
CA THR A 74 46.63 47.45 29.32
C THR A 74 47.68 46.69 28.51
N THR A 75 47.87 47.06 27.24
CA THR A 75 49.02 46.62 26.44
C THR A 75 50.14 47.64 26.54
N ALA A 76 51.23 47.24 27.20
CA ALA A 76 52.52 47.93 27.17
C ALA A 76 53.10 47.88 25.75
N GLY A 77 53.35 49.06 25.16
CA GLY A 77 54.10 49.24 23.93
C GLY A 77 55.41 49.96 24.21
N ALA A 78 56.53 49.34 23.83
CA ALA A 78 57.84 49.97 23.77
C ALA A 78 57.93 50.86 22.52
N GLY A 79 58.47 52.07 22.70
CA GLY A 79 59.07 52.89 21.64
C GLY A 79 58.17 53.99 21.07
N GLY A 80 58.48 55.24 21.41
CA GLY A 80 57.98 56.43 20.70
C GLY A 80 57.79 57.64 21.59
N ALA A 81 58.82 58.49 21.70
CA ALA A 81 58.71 59.80 22.30
C ALA A 81 57.86 60.73 21.41
N ALA A 82 56.72 61.20 21.92
CA ALA A 82 56.09 62.46 21.53
C ALA A 82 55.18 62.94 22.67
N ALA A 83 55.30 64.22 23.01
CA ALA A 83 54.62 64.85 24.13
C ALA A 83 53.13 65.12 23.84
N ALA A 84 52.31 64.84 24.86
CA ALA A 84 51.04 65.43 25.29
C ALA A 84 50.14 66.16 24.28
N THR A 85 48.87 65.76 24.20
CA THR A 85 47.68 66.60 24.54
C THR A 85 46.48 65.68 24.76
N GLY A 86 45.68 65.94 25.79
CA GLY A 86 44.48 65.17 26.09
C GLY A 86 43.31 65.53 25.16
N SER A 87 42.64 64.50 24.67
CA SER A 87 41.26 64.52 24.22
C SER A 87 40.65 63.15 24.56
N ASP A 88 39.53 63.17 25.28
CA ASP A 88 38.65 62.01 25.46
C ASP A 88 38.16 61.59 24.07
N GLU A 89 38.89 60.67 23.44
CA GLU A 89 38.41 59.94 22.28
C GLU A 89 37.64 58.73 22.81
N GLU A 90 36.32 58.76 22.72
CA GLU A 90 35.48 57.57 22.80
C GLU A 90 36.01 56.58 21.74
N GLU A 91 36.87 55.65 22.16
CA GLU A 91 37.36 54.60 21.28
C GLU A 91 36.16 53.81 20.74
N ASP A 92 35.91 53.99 19.45
CA ASP A 92 34.80 53.38 18.73
C ASP A 92 34.91 51.84 18.87
N ALA A 93 34.00 51.27 19.68
CA ALA A 93 33.93 49.84 19.97
C ALA A 93 33.76 48.99 18.69
N PHE A 94 33.43 49.61 17.57
CA PHE A 94 33.28 48.97 16.27
C PHE A 94 34.53 49.04 15.38
N ALA A 95 35.66 49.59 15.86
CA ALA A 95 36.92 49.61 15.10
C ALA A 95 37.44 48.19 14.74
N SER A 96 37.02 47.17 15.48
CA SER A 96 37.33 45.75 15.19
C SER A 96 36.30 45.05 14.30
N VAL A 97 35.20 45.72 13.97
CA VAL A 97 34.17 45.17 13.08
C VAL A 97 34.61 45.38 11.64
N ALA A 98 34.50 44.33 10.83
CA ALA A 98 34.94 44.32 9.44
C ALA A 98 34.45 45.56 8.68
N GLY A 99 35.38 46.28 8.06
CA GLY A 99 35.10 47.53 7.36
C GLY A 99 34.01 47.41 6.28
N VAL A 100 33.37 48.54 5.98
CA VAL A 100 32.29 48.63 4.99
C VAL A 100 32.79 48.12 3.64
N ARG A 101 32.11 47.11 3.09
CA ARG A 101 32.45 46.55 1.78
C ARG A 101 31.94 47.51 0.70
N SER A 102 32.84 48.07 -0.09
CA SER A 102 32.51 48.97 -1.21
C SER A 102 32.16 48.26 -2.51
N VAL A 103 32.28 46.92 -2.56
CA VAL A 103 31.97 46.11 -3.73
C VAL A 103 31.20 44.86 -3.30
N LEU A 104 30.05 44.65 -3.95
CA LEU A 104 29.26 43.42 -3.81
C LEU A 104 30.00 42.28 -4.54
N ARG A 105 30.46 41.27 -3.80
CA ARG A 105 30.92 40.01 -4.41
C ARG A 105 29.69 39.27 -4.96
N PRO A 106 29.77 38.60 -6.14
CA PRO A 106 28.68 37.79 -6.64
C PRO A 106 28.23 36.77 -5.59
N TYR A 107 26.94 36.75 -5.30
CA TYR A 107 26.34 35.79 -4.38
C TYR A 107 26.58 34.37 -4.92
N ARG A 108 27.41 33.60 -4.22
CA ARG A 108 27.45 32.14 -4.39
C ARG A 108 26.41 31.57 -3.45
N GLY A 109 25.29 31.14 -4.02
CA GLY A 109 24.33 30.33 -3.28
C GLY A 109 25.06 29.12 -2.69
N VAL A 110 24.79 28.82 -1.43
CA VAL A 110 25.14 27.53 -0.84
C VAL A 110 24.53 26.47 -1.77
N GLY A 111 25.38 25.58 -2.29
CA GLY A 111 24.89 24.47 -3.11
C GLY A 111 23.84 23.72 -2.32
N ASP A 112 22.70 23.43 -2.93
CA ASP A 112 21.62 22.68 -2.30
C ASP A 112 22.11 21.25 -2.08
N GLU A 113 22.73 20.99 -0.93
CA GLU A 113 23.14 19.66 -0.47
C GLU A 113 21.93 18.84 0.04
N GLY A 114 20.71 19.33 -0.21
CA GLY A 114 19.46 18.68 0.13
C GLY A 114 19.14 17.45 -0.73
N MET A 115 18.31 16.58 -0.18
CA MET A 115 17.70 15.49 -0.92
C MET A 115 16.93 16.05 -2.12
N SER A 116 17.14 15.48 -3.32
CA SER A 116 16.48 16.00 -4.52
C SER A 116 14.95 15.96 -4.36
N PRO A 117 14.23 16.99 -4.84
CA PRO A 117 12.77 17.06 -4.70
C PRO A 117 12.09 15.87 -5.36
N LEU A 118 12.64 15.33 -6.45
CA LEU A 118 12.14 14.12 -7.11
C LEU A 118 12.23 12.87 -6.22
N TRP A 119 13.31 12.73 -5.43
CA TRP A 119 13.46 11.62 -4.49
C TRP A 119 12.46 11.72 -3.33
N LEU A 120 12.24 12.94 -2.83
CA LEU A 120 11.27 13.15 -1.76
C LEU A 120 9.85 12.83 -2.24
N TRP A 121 9.49 13.28 -3.45
CA TRP A 121 8.18 13.00 -4.02
C TRP A 121 7.98 11.53 -4.38
N SER A 122 9.02 10.82 -4.85
CA SER A 122 8.92 9.38 -5.10
C SER A 122 8.68 8.60 -3.82
N LEU A 123 9.38 8.93 -2.73
CA LEU A 123 9.20 8.27 -1.44
C LEU A 123 7.79 8.46 -0.86
N VAL A 124 7.16 9.61 -1.10
CA VAL A 124 5.81 9.92 -0.61
C VAL A 124 4.72 9.32 -1.51
N MET A 125 4.89 9.37 -2.83
CA MET A 125 3.83 8.99 -3.78
C MET A 125 3.85 7.51 -4.19
N VAL A 126 5.01 6.85 -4.16
CA VAL A 126 5.13 5.44 -4.59
C VAL A 126 4.39 4.47 -3.67
N PRO A 127 4.47 4.56 -2.33
CA PRO A 127 3.77 3.62 -1.45
C PRO A 127 2.24 3.56 -1.62
N PRO A 128 1.49 4.68 -1.65
CA PRO A 128 0.04 4.61 -1.86
C PRO A 128 -0.31 4.10 -3.26
N LEU A 129 0.48 4.43 -4.29
CA LEU A 129 0.27 3.87 -5.63
C LEU A 129 0.46 2.35 -5.66
N LEU A 130 1.49 1.83 -4.98
CA LEU A 130 1.74 0.39 -4.87
C LEU A 130 0.61 -0.33 -4.16
N VAL A 131 0.07 0.24 -3.09
CA VAL A 131 -1.07 -0.34 -2.35
C VAL A 131 -2.33 -0.36 -3.22
N LEU A 132 -2.62 0.71 -3.96
CA LEU A 132 -3.76 0.77 -4.88
C LEU A 132 -3.60 -0.21 -6.05
N ALA A 133 -2.43 -0.24 -6.68
CA ALA A 133 -2.12 -1.15 -7.78
C ALA A 133 -2.18 -2.61 -7.31
N GLY A 134 -1.56 -2.94 -6.17
CA GLY A 134 -1.55 -4.28 -5.59
C GLY A 134 -2.95 -4.75 -5.18
N GLY A 135 -3.74 -3.89 -4.55
CA GLY A 135 -5.12 -4.17 -4.17
C GLY A 135 -6.04 -4.39 -5.38
N GLY A 136 -5.88 -3.59 -6.43
CA GLY A 136 -6.58 -3.76 -7.70
C GLY A 136 -6.22 -5.06 -8.39
N LEU A 137 -4.93 -5.39 -8.45
CA LEU A 137 -4.45 -6.65 -9.05
C LEU A 137 -4.97 -7.87 -8.30
N TRP A 138 -4.99 -7.84 -6.97
CA TRP A 138 -5.42 -8.99 -6.17
C TRP A 138 -6.92 -9.24 -6.28
N ARG A 139 -7.73 -8.18 -6.27
CA ARG A 139 -9.18 -8.26 -6.53
C ARG A 139 -9.49 -8.70 -7.96
N GLY A 140 -8.75 -8.19 -8.94
CA GLY A 140 -8.86 -8.62 -10.34
C GLY A 140 -8.47 -10.08 -10.55
N ALA A 141 -7.41 -10.55 -9.89
CA ALA A 141 -6.93 -11.93 -10.00
C ALA A 141 -7.97 -12.95 -9.47
N GLY A 142 -8.72 -12.61 -8.42
CA GLY A 142 -9.84 -13.43 -7.93
C GLY A 142 -10.95 -13.57 -8.97
N GLY A 143 -11.35 -12.47 -9.61
CA GLY A 143 -12.35 -12.46 -10.68
C GLY A 143 -11.91 -13.25 -11.92
N VAL A 144 -10.65 -13.08 -12.34
CA VAL A 144 -10.09 -13.82 -13.49
C VAL A 144 -10.00 -15.33 -13.18
N ARG A 145 -9.63 -15.73 -11.95
CA ARG A 145 -9.63 -17.13 -11.54
C ARG A 145 -11.05 -17.72 -11.53
N ALA A 146 -12.03 -16.99 -11.01
CA ALA A 146 -13.43 -17.42 -11.02
C ALA A 146 -13.98 -17.57 -12.45
N LEU A 147 -13.66 -16.63 -13.34
CA LEU A 147 -14.02 -16.71 -14.76
C LEU A 147 -13.32 -17.86 -15.47
N ARG A 148 -12.04 -18.12 -15.16
CA ARG A 148 -11.30 -19.27 -15.68
C ARG A 148 -11.87 -20.59 -15.17
N HIS A 149 -12.29 -20.67 -13.92
CA HIS A 149 -12.93 -21.86 -13.36
C HIS A 149 -14.29 -22.12 -14.03
N LYS A 150 -15.10 -21.08 -14.23
CA LYS A 150 -16.36 -21.17 -14.99
C LYS A 150 -16.12 -21.64 -16.44
N ARG A 151 -15.05 -21.18 -17.08
CA ARG A 151 -14.65 -21.63 -18.43
C ARG A 151 -14.08 -23.05 -18.44
N ALA A 152 -13.34 -23.46 -17.42
CA ALA A 152 -12.78 -24.81 -17.32
C ALA A 152 -13.87 -25.89 -17.15
N VAL A 153 -15.02 -25.51 -16.59
CA VAL A 153 -16.18 -26.37 -16.37
C VAL A 153 -17.25 -26.16 -17.45
N ASP A 154 -17.03 -25.31 -18.47
CA ASP A 154 -18.01 -25.14 -19.56
C ASP A 154 -18.12 -26.45 -20.37
N PRO A 155 -19.27 -27.14 -20.34
CA PRO A 155 -19.46 -28.41 -21.04
C PRO A 155 -19.22 -28.28 -22.55
N ALA A 156 -19.47 -27.11 -23.15
CA ALA A 156 -19.21 -26.88 -24.57
C ALA A 156 -17.70 -26.91 -24.90
N LEU A 157 -16.86 -26.39 -24.01
CA LEU A 157 -15.40 -26.41 -24.18
C LEU A 157 -14.85 -27.82 -23.95
N LEU A 158 -15.41 -28.57 -22.99
CA LEU A 158 -15.06 -29.97 -22.77
C LEU A 158 -15.42 -30.84 -23.98
N ALA A 159 -16.61 -30.65 -24.57
CA ALA A 159 -17.01 -31.34 -25.80
C ALA A 159 -16.00 -31.08 -26.93
N LYS A 160 -15.68 -29.80 -27.21
CA LYS A 160 -14.70 -29.41 -28.24
C LYS A 160 -13.30 -29.98 -27.98
N ARG A 161 -12.85 -29.98 -26.71
CA ARG A 161 -11.55 -30.56 -26.33
C ARG A 161 -11.52 -32.06 -26.59
N THR A 162 -12.54 -32.79 -26.15
CA THR A 162 -12.64 -34.24 -26.39
C THR A 162 -12.75 -34.59 -27.88
N LEU A 163 -13.39 -33.73 -28.69
CA LEU A 163 -13.42 -33.90 -30.15
C LEU A 163 -12.06 -33.71 -30.82
N ARG A 164 -11.17 -32.87 -30.28
CA ARG A 164 -9.79 -32.76 -30.76
C ARG A 164 -8.95 -33.97 -30.39
N GLU A 165 -9.21 -34.54 -29.22
CA GLU A 165 -8.53 -35.75 -28.77
C GLU A 165 -8.92 -36.98 -29.61
N LEU A 166 -10.14 -37.00 -30.20
CA LEU A 166 -10.62 -38.10 -31.06
C LEU A 166 -9.68 -38.43 -32.24
N SER A 167 -9.05 -37.45 -32.87
CA SER A 167 -8.19 -37.68 -34.04
C SER A 167 -6.85 -38.33 -33.71
N GLY A 168 -6.45 -38.34 -32.43
CA GLY A 168 -5.15 -38.88 -32.00
C GLY A 168 -5.22 -40.26 -31.38
N LYS A 169 -6.41 -40.90 -31.32
CA LYS A 169 -6.59 -42.18 -30.64
C LYS A 169 -6.44 -43.37 -31.59
N ALA A 170 -5.68 -44.36 -31.16
CA ALA A 170 -5.55 -45.63 -31.84
C ALA A 170 -6.59 -46.63 -31.30
N GLY A 171 -7.35 -47.27 -32.19
CA GLY A 171 -8.27 -48.35 -31.84
C GLY A 171 -9.75 -47.96 -31.71
N ALA A 172 -10.63 -48.85 -32.17
CA ALA A 172 -12.08 -48.66 -32.20
C ALA A 172 -12.72 -48.38 -30.83
N LYS A 173 -12.23 -49.08 -29.79
CA LYS A 173 -12.71 -48.91 -28.42
C LYS A 173 -12.43 -47.51 -27.87
N ASP A 174 -11.24 -47.00 -28.13
CA ASP A 174 -10.74 -45.74 -27.61
C ASP A 174 -11.35 -44.53 -28.32
N THR A 175 -11.58 -44.66 -29.64
CA THR A 175 -12.32 -43.68 -30.44
C THR A 175 -13.80 -43.64 -30.03
N ALA A 176 -14.46 -44.79 -29.88
CA ALA A 176 -15.85 -44.86 -29.41
C ALA A 176 -16.04 -44.27 -28.01
N ALA A 177 -15.13 -44.59 -27.07
CA ALA A 177 -15.18 -44.02 -25.72
C ALA A 177 -14.91 -42.50 -25.67
N ALA A 178 -14.16 -41.95 -26.62
CA ALA A 178 -13.97 -40.50 -26.74
C ALA A 178 -15.19 -39.83 -27.39
N ALA A 179 -15.79 -40.45 -28.40
CA ALA A 179 -16.97 -39.94 -29.09
C ALA A 179 -18.17 -39.86 -28.14
N ALA A 180 -18.42 -40.93 -27.37
CA ALA A 180 -19.47 -40.94 -26.36
C ALA A 180 -19.27 -39.84 -25.30
N ARG A 181 -18.03 -39.63 -24.83
CA ARG A 181 -17.70 -38.54 -23.90
C ARG A 181 -17.98 -37.16 -24.49
N ALA A 182 -17.59 -36.93 -25.74
CA ALA A 182 -17.86 -35.67 -26.42
C ALA A 182 -19.35 -35.39 -26.57
N LEU A 183 -20.13 -36.42 -26.92
CA LEU A 183 -21.59 -36.34 -27.04
C LEU A 183 -22.24 -36.01 -25.69
N HIS A 184 -21.85 -36.67 -24.59
CA HIS A 184 -22.39 -36.35 -23.26
C HIS A 184 -22.16 -34.88 -22.87
N TYR A 185 -20.97 -34.33 -23.11
CA TYR A 185 -20.69 -32.93 -22.85
C TYR A 185 -21.47 -31.99 -23.77
N ALA A 186 -21.66 -32.34 -25.05
CA ALA A 186 -22.44 -31.53 -25.98
C ALA A 186 -23.94 -31.52 -25.62
N ILE A 187 -24.47 -32.66 -25.17
CA ILE A 187 -25.84 -32.77 -24.68
C ILE A 187 -26.05 -31.89 -23.44
N GLU A 188 -25.15 -31.98 -22.46
CA GLU A 188 -25.22 -31.14 -21.25
C GLU A 188 -25.14 -29.65 -21.61
N ALA A 189 -24.30 -29.28 -22.58
CA ALA A 189 -24.20 -27.91 -23.05
C ALA A 189 -25.44 -27.39 -23.78
N ALA A 190 -26.13 -28.24 -24.55
CA ALA A 190 -27.27 -27.84 -25.37
C ALA A 190 -28.64 -27.96 -24.66
N SER A 191 -28.75 -28.83 -23.66
CA SER A 191 -30.02 -29.15 -22.98
C SER A 191 -29.98 -29.00 -21.46
N GLY A 192 -28.80 -28.87 -20.85
CA GLY A 192 -28.64 -28.91 -19.39
C GLY A 192 -28.81 -30.30 -18.77
N VAL A 193 -29.16 -31.32 -19.57
CA VAL A 193 -29.38 -32.70 -19.09
C VAL A 193 -28.04 -33.43 -18.96
N LYS A 194 -27.79 -34.03 -17.78
CA LYS A 194 -26.62 -34.88 -17.52
C LYS A 194 -26.82 -36.29 -18.09
N ALA A 195 -26.58 -36.44 -19.39
CA ALA A 195 -26.86 -37.67 -20.15
C ALA A 195 -26.17 -38.94 -19.61
N ARG A 196 -25.03 -38.84 -18.91
CA ARG A 196 -24.28 -40.01 -18.39
C ARG A 196 -25.07 -40.82 -17.34
N GLY A 197 -26.06 -40.22 -16.67
CA GLY A 197 -26.89 -40.89 -15.67
C GLY A 197 -28.27 -41.33 -16.18
N VAL A 198 -28.53 -41.18 -17.49
CA VAL A 198 -29.83 -41.45 -18.10
C VAL A 198 -29.73 -42.74 -18.91
N MET A 199 -30.74 -43.61 -18.81
CA MET A 199 -30.81 -44.82 -19.62
C MET A 199 -31.00 -44.48 -21.10
N LEU A 200 -30.30 -45.20 -21.98
CA LEU A 200 -30.26 -44.89 -23.41
C LEU A 200 -31.64 -44.93 -24.10
N ASN A 201 -32.54 -45.78 -23.61
CA ASN A 201 -33.93 -45.89 -24.08
C ASN A 201 -34.80 -44.68 -23.66
N GLU A 202 -34.50 -44.03 -22.54
CA GLU A 202 -35.22 -42.85 -22.04
C GLU A 202 -34.59 -41.52 -22.51
N LEU A 203 -33.39 -41.58 -23.09
CA LEU A 203 -32.61 -40.39 -23.42
C LEU A 203 -33.33 -39.53 -24.46
N ALA A 204 -33.89 -40.13 -25.50
CA ALA A 204 -34.58 -39.40 -26.57
C ALA A 204 -35.77 -38.58 -26.03
N ASP A 205 -36.57 -39.17 -25.13
CA ASP A 205 -37.72 -38.51 -24.52
C ASP A 205 -37.29 -37.37 -23.60
N LYS A 206 -36.26 -37.59 -22.77
CA LYS A 206 -35.70 -36.55 -21.89
C LYS A 206 -35.07 -35.39 -22.66
N LEU A 207 -34.40 -35.66 -23.78
CA LEU A 207 -33.85 -34.61 -24.64
C LEU A 207 -34.94 -33.80 -25.33
N THR A 208 -36.01 -34.47 -25.77
CA THR A 208 -37.17 -33.79 -26.37
C THR A 208 -37.92 -32.93 -25.34
N ALA A 209 -38.08 -33.43 -24.10
CA ALA A 209 -38.64 -32.67 -22.99
C ALA A 209 -37.76 -31.46 -22.60
N ALA A 210 -36.44 -31.56 -22.76
CA ALA A 210 -35.51 -30.44 -22.61
C ALA A 210 -35.48 -29.50 -23.85
N GLY A 211 -36.37 -29.74 -24.81
CA GLY A 211 -36.62 -28.87 -25.95
C GLY A 211 -35.82 -29.19 -27.21
N LEU A 212 -35.04 -30.28 -27.29
CA LEU A 212 -34.38 -30.72 -28.54
C LEU A 212 -35.41 -31.25 -29.55
N SER A 213 -35.13 -31.12 -30.85
CA SER A 213 -35.99 -31.74 -31.86
C SER A 213 -35.90 -33.26 -31.77
N SER A 214 -37.01 -33.95 -32.01
CA SER A 214 -37.07 -35.41 -32.00
C SER A 214 -36.06 -36.05 -32.95
N ALA A 215 -35.81 -35.43 -34.11
CA ALA A 215 -34.81 -35.87 -35.07
C ALA A 215 -33.39 -35.87 -34.48
N VAL A 216 -32.97 -34.77 -33.83
CA VAL A 216 -31.64 -34.67 -33.21
C VAL A 216 -31.52 -35.58 -31.99
N ALA A 217 -32.59 -35.67 -31.19
CA ALA A 217 -32.62 -36.56 -30.03
C ALA A 217 -32.46 -38.04 -30.43
N ALA A 218 -33.13 -38.47 -31.51
CA ALA A 218 -32.99 -39.81 -32.06
C ALA A 218 -31.59 -40.06 -32.63
N GLU A 219 -31.05 -39.11 -33.39
CA GLU A 219 -29.70 -39.21 -33.98
C GLU A 219 -28.60 -39.32 -32.92
N VAL A 220 -28.66 -38.50 -31.87
CA VAL A 220 -27.73 -38.56 -30.74
C VAL A 220 -27.81 -39.91 -30.02
N THR A 221 -29.03 -40.39 -29.79
CA THR A 221 -29.26 -41.68 -29.09
C THR A 221 -28.75 -42.86 -29.91
N ALA A 222 -28.99 -42.84 -31.22
CA ALA A 222 -28.46 -43.84 -32.14
C ALA A 222 -26.93 -43.84 -32.17
N LEU A 223 -26.30 -42.66 -32.22
CA LEU A 223 -24.85 -42.54 -32.25
C LEU A 223 -24.19 -42.98 -30.93
N LEU A 224 -24.83 -42.73 -29.78
CA LEU A 224 -24.36 -43.27 -28.49
C LEU A 224 -24.48 -44.80 -28.44
N ARG A 225 -25.56 -45.37 -29.00
CA ARG A 225 -25.70 -46.83 -29.15
C ARG A 225 -24.59 -47.42 -30.02
N ASP A 226 -24.28 -46.78 -31.14
CA ASP A 226 -23.19 -47.17 -32.03
C ASP A 226 -21.85 -47.16 -31.28
N CYS A 227 -21.61 -46.13 -30.45
CA CYS A 227 -20.40 -46.05 -29.61
C CYS A 227 -20.34 -47.17 -28.56
N GLU A 228 -21.46 -47.53 -27.94
CA GLU A 228 -21.52 -48.63 -26.98
C GLU A 228 -21.23 -49.98 -27.65
N ALA A 229 -21.83 -50.25 -28.81
CA ALA A 229 -21.59 -51.46 -29.59
C ALA A 229 -20.10 -51.59 -29.96
N LEU A 230 -19.52 -50.55 -30.56
CA LEU A 230 -18.10 -50.52 -30.96
C LEU A 230 -17.12 -50.67 -29.78
N ARG A 231 -17.54 -50.35 -28.56
CA ARG A 231 -16.70 -50.50 -27.36
C ARG A 231 -16.59 -51.95 -26.91
N PHE A 232 -17.59 -52.77 -27.21
CA PHE A 232 -17.72 -54.15 -26.76
C PHE A 232 -17.61 -55.18 -27.89
N GLU A 233 -17.54 -54.75 -29.14
CA GLU A 233 -17.37 -55.60 -30.31
C GLU A 233 -15.87 -55.71 -30.68
N PRO A 234 -15.24 -56.90 -30.56
CA PRO A 234 -13.82 -57.09 -30.83
C PRO A 234 -13.47 -57.04 -32.33
N ASP A 235 -14.41 -57.42 -33.22
CA ASP A 235 -14.27 -57.41 -34.68
C ASP A 235 -15.11 -56.30 -35.34
N ALA A 236 -15.07 -55.10 -34.75
CA ALA A 236 -15.81 -53.96 -35.28
C ALA A 236 -15.42 -53.65 -36.74
N ASP A 237 -16.44 -53.50 -37.60
CA ASP A 237 -16.28 -53.11 -39.01
C ASP A 237 -15.50 -51.79 -39.14
N ALA A 238 -14.36 -51.84 -39.83
CA ALA A 238 -13.45 -50.72 -40.04
C ALA A 238 -14.16 -49.50 -40.69
N GLY A 239 -15.18 -49.73 -41.52
CA GLY A 239 -15.97 -48.65 -42.12
C GLY A 239 -16.76 -47.85 -41.07
N LYS A 240 -17.38 -48.54 -40.10
CA LYS A 240 -18.12 -47.91 -38.99
C LYS A 240 -17.18 -47.16 -38.05
N VAL A 241 -16.00 -47.71 -37.79
CA VAL A 241 -14.98 -47.08 -36.94
C VAL A 241 -14.43 -45.80 -37.58
N ASN A 242 -14.17 -45.81 -38.89
CA ASN A 242 -13.63 -44.67 -39.61
C ASN A 242 -14.64 -43.52 -39.79
N GLY A 243 -15.93 -43.82 -39.92
CA GLY A 243 -16.98 -42.80 -40.05
C GLY A 243 -17.42 -42.16 -38.72
N LEU A 244 -17.19 -42.84 -37.60
CA LEU A 244 -17.64 -42.41 -36.27
C LEU A 244 -17.13 -41.01 -35.85
N PRO A 245 -15.84 -40.66 -36.00
CA PRO A 245 -15.34 -39.35 -35.59
C PRO A 245 -15.99 -38.19 -36.35
N GLN A 246 -16.32 -38.40 -37.64
CA GLN A 246 -16.96 -37.36 -38.44
C GLN A 246 -18.42 -37.16 -38.03
N ARG A 247 -19.19 -38.25 -37.91
CA ARG A 247 -20.57 -38.22 -37.40
C ARG A 247 -20.65 -37.55 -36.02
N ALA A 248 -19.73 -37.89 -35.11
CA ALA A 248 -19.65 -37.26 -33.80
C ALA A 248 -19.36 -35.76 -33.86
N ARG A 249 -18.51 -35.29 -34.78
CA ARG A 249 -18.26 -33.85 -34.98
C ARG A 249 -19.50 -33.12 -35.49
N ASP A 250 -20.19 -33.72 -36.46
CA ASP A 250 -21.35 -33.11 -37.09
C ASP A 250 -22.50 -32.94 -36.10
N VAL A 251 -22.82 -33.99 -35.33
CA VAL A 251 -23.85 -33.96 -34.29
C VAL A 251 -23.49 -32.99 -33.16
N VAL A 252 -22.23 -32.99 -32.70
CA VAL A 252 -21.79 -32.03 -31.66
C VAL A 252 -21.86 -30.59 -32.19
N ALA A 253 -21.49 -30.33 -33.44
CA ALA A 253 -21.61 -29.01 -34.05
C ALA A 253 -23.07 -28.55 -34.11
N GLN A 254 -23.99 -29.45 -34.46
CA GLN A 254 -25.43 -29.18 -34.49
C GLN A 254 -25.98 -28.87 -33.09
N LEU A 255 -25.61 -29.63 -32.07
CA LEU A 255 -26.00 -29.40 -30.67
C LEU A 255 -25.48 -28.06 -30.15
N LEU A 256 -24.22 -27.73 -30.44
CA LEU A 256 -23.59 -26.49 -29.97
C LEU A 256 -24.06 -25.23 -30.71
N LYS A 257 -24.59 -25.35 -31.94
CA LYS A 257 -25.19 -24.23 -32.67
C LYS A 257 -26.49 -23.73 -32.01
N ARG A 258 -27.11 -24.57 -31.18
CA ARG A 258 -28.41 -24.31 -30.55
C ARG A 258 -28.31 -23.76 -29.12
N ARG A 259 -27.11 -23.75 -28.53
CA ARG A 259 -26.82 -23.06 -27.27
C ARG A 259 -26.90 -21.55 -27.47
#